data_AF-A0A848KHB0-F1
#
_entry.id   AF-A0A848KHB0-F1
#
_cell.length_a   1.000
_cell.length_b   1.000
_cell.length_c   1.000
_cell.angle_alpha   90.00
_cell.angle_beta   90.00
_cell.angle_gamma   90.00
#
_symmetry.space_group_name_H-M   'P 1'
#
loop_
_entity.id
_entity.type
_entity.pdbx_description
1 polymer ?
#
loop_
_entity_poly.entity_id
_entity_poly.type
_entity_poly.pdbx_seq_one_letter_code
_entity_poly.pdbx_strand_id
1 'polypeptide(L)' 'MNVLIEMTALSIGRPTAGASPECVAAWYEAKARLHEHLAAQGGPDSVHESILAAHAHERSVRLLLEGTRAVA' A
#
# COMPACT_ATOMS: atom_id res chain seq x y z
N MET A 1 1.17 16.02 -0.19
CA MET A 1 1.94 14.90 0.38
C MET A 1 3.42 15.19 0.21
N ASN A 2 4.27 14.94 1.21
CA ASN A 2 5.73 15.03 1.02
C ASN A 2 6.26 13.63 0.71
N VAL A 3 6.60 13.37 -0.56
CA VAL A 3 6.97 12.04 -1.07
C VAL A 3 8.10 11.40 -0.28
N LEU A 4 9.16 12.14 0.06
CA LEU A 4 10.30 11.58 0.77
C LEU A 4 9.95 11.16 2.21
N ILE A 5 9.09 11.94 2.88
CA ILE A 5 8.59 11.60 4.22
C ILE A 5 7.76 10.31 4.15
N GLU A 6 6.85 10.19 3.18
CA GLU A 6 6.00 9.00 3.04
C GLU A 6 6.78 7.76 2.63
N MET A 7 7.73 7.88 1.69
CA MET A 7 8.62 6.78 1.33
C MET A 7 9.44 6.30 2.53
N THR A 8 9.89 7.23 3.36
CA THR A 8 10.62 6.92 4.61
C THR A 8 9.70 6.22 5.61
N ALA A 9 8.49 6.74 5.81
CA ALA A 9 7.50 6.15 6.71
C ALA A 9 7.12 4.73 6.26
N LEU A 10 6.89 4.50 4.96
CA LEU A 10 6.59 3.18 4.41
C LEU A 10 7.77 2.21 4.53
N SER A 11 9.00 2.71 4.37
CA SER A 11 10.20 1.89 4.46
C SER A 11 10.48 1.44 5.89
N ILE A 12 10.37 2.35 6.86
CA ILE A 12 10.60 2.08 8.29
C ILE A 12 9.41 1.32 8.89
N GLY A 13 8.18 1.65 8.47
CA GLY A 13 6.94 1.07 8.96
C GLY A 13 6.54 -0.25 8.30
N ARG A 14 7.46 -0.93 7.59
CA ARG A 14 7.16 -2.20 6.93
C ARG A 14 6.77 -3.26 7.99
N PRO A 15 5.59 -3.88 7.88
CA PRO A 15 5.14 -4.90 8.82
C PRO A 15 6.08 -6.11 8.88
N THR A 16 6.26 -6.66 10.08
CA THR A 16 7.01 -7.90 10.29
C THR A 16 6.13 -9.13 10.02
N ALA A 17 6.74 -10.31 9.94
CA ALA A 17 6.04 -11.57 9.64
C ALA A 17 4.93 -11.94 10.66
N GLY A 18 4.96 -11.38 11.87
CA GLY A 18 3.94 -11.59 12.90
C GLY A 18 2.89 -10.47 12.99
N ALA A 19 2.94 -9.47 12.10
CA ALA A 19 1.96 -8.39 12.10
C ALA A 19 0.57 -8.92 11.73
N SER A 20 -0.47 -8.33 12.33
CA SER A 20 -1.85 -8.72 12.02
C SER A 20 -2.20 -8.43 10.56
N PRO A 21 -3.14 -9.18 9.95
CA PRO A 21 -3.58 -8.93 8.58
C PRO A 21 -4.03 -7.48 8.35
N GLU A 22 -4.66 -6.84 9.33
CA GLU A 22 -5.13 -5.46 9.27
C GLU A 22 -3.96 -4.47 9.23
N CYS A 23 -2.91 -4.72 10.02
CA CYS A 23 -1.70 -3.90 9.98
C CYS A 23 -0.99 -4.02 8.63
N VAL A 24 -0.91 -5.24 8.08
CA VAL A 24 -0.34 -5.46 6.75
C VAL A 24 -1.20 -4.81 5.67
N ALA A 25 -2.53 -4.90 5.76
CA ALA A 25 -3.45 -4.27 4.84
C ALA A 25 -3.34 -2.74 4.86
N ALA A 26 -3.25 -2.13 6.04
CA ALA A 26 -3.10 -0.68 6.20
C ALA A 26 -1.78 -0.19 5.57
N TRP A 27 -0.69 -0.94 5.72
CA TRP A 27 0.58 -0.62 5.06
C TRP A 27 0.49 -0.68 3.54
N TYR A 28 -0.17 -1.70 2.98
CA TYR A 28 -0.40 -1.79 1.53
C TYR A 28 -1.31 -0.68 1.00
N GLU A 29 -2.32 -0.28 1.77
CA GLU A 29 -3.20 0.84 1.41
C GLU A 29 -2.45 2.17 1.41
N ALA A 30 -1.59 2.42 2.41
CA ALA A 30 -0.72 3.60 2.43
C ALA A 30 0.25 3.60 1.23
N LYS A 31 0.79 2.43 0.87
CA LYS A 31 1.63 2.27 -0.32
C LYS A 31 0.85 2.54 -1.62
N ALA A 32 -0.40 2.12 -1.71
CA ALA A 32 -1.26 2.40 -2.86
C ALA A 32 -1.43 3.91 -3.08
N ARG A 33 -1.74 4.65 -2.01
CA ARG A 33 -1.91 6.11 -2.04
C ARG A 33 -0.64 6.86 -2.45
N LEU A 34 0.53 6.37 -2.02
CA LEU A 34 1.81 6.93 -2.47
C LEU A 34 1.95 6.80 -4.00
N HIS A 35 1.77 5.59 -4.52
CA HIS A 35 1.90 5.33 -5.95
C HIS A 35 0.83 6.04 -6.79
N GLU A 36 -0.41 6.14 -6.29
CA GLU A 36 -1.48 6.92 -6.94
C GLU A 36 -1.08 8.40 -7.06
N HIS A 37 -0.51 8.97 -6.00
CA HIS A 37 -0.02 10.34 -6.05
C HIS A 37 1.15 10.53 -7.02
N LEU A 38 2.10 9.59 -7.06
CA LEU A 38 3.22 9.63 -8.00
C LEU A 38 2.73 9.53 -9.45
N ALA A 39 1.77 8.65 -9.72
CA ALA A 39 1.13 8.55 -11.02
C ALA A 39 0.45 9.86 -11.44
N ALA A 40 -0.25 10.51 -10.51
CA ALA A 40 -0.95 11.78 -10.75
C ALA A 40 0.00 12.96 -11.05
N GLN A 41 1.28 12.88 -10.69
CA GLN A 41 2.28 13.88 -11.09
C GLN A 41 2.69 13.76 -12.57
N GLY A 42 2.35 12.64 -13.23
CA GLY A 42 2.69 12.37 -14.62
C GLY A 42 4.15 11.93 -14.81
N GLY A 43 4.63 12.00 -16.05
CA GLY A 43 5.99 11.58 -16.41
C GLY A 43 6.08 10.12 -16.91
N PRO A 44 7.30 9.69 -17.29
CA PRO A 44 7.52 8.41 -17.97
C PRO A 44 7.03 7.19 -17.16
N ASP A 45 7.11 7.28 -15.83
CA ASP A 45 6.78 6.17 -14.94
C ASP A 45 5.32 6.17 -14.47
N SER A 46 4.51 7.18 -14.85
CA SER A 46 3.13 7.34 -14.34
C SER A 46 2.23 6.11 -14.53
N VAL A 47 2.37 5.40 -15.66
CA VAL A 47 1.65 4.14 -15.91
C VAL A 47 2.12 3.04 -14.97
N HIS A 48 3.44 2.93 -14.74
CA HIS A 48 4.00 1.96 -13.82
C HIS A 48 3.53 2.22 -12.39
N GLU A 49 3.57 3.48 -11.96
CA GLU A 49 3.06 3.92 -10.66
C GLU A 49 1.57 3.60 -10.49
N SER A 50 0.75 3.80 -11.53
CA SER A 50 -0.68 3.44 -11.51
C SER A 50 -0.90 1.94 -11.30
N ILE A 51 -0.10 1.09 -11.95
CA ILE A 51 -0.16 -0.37 -11.79
C ILE A 51 0.25 -0.78 -10.37
N LEU A 52 1.30 -0.16 -9.83
CA LEU A 52 1.74 -0.41 -8.45
C LEU A 52 0.69 0.01 -7.42
N ALA A 53 0.00 1.13 -7.66
CA ALA A 53 -1.11 1.58 -6.84
C ALA A 53 -2.25 0.54 -6.81
N ALA A 54 -2.67 0.08 -7.98
CA ALA A 54 -3.73 -0.94 -8.11
C ALA A 54 -3.36 -2.25 -7.39
N HIS A 55 -2.16 -2.78 -7.64
CA HIS A 55 -1.71 -4.03 -7.00
C HIS A 55 -1.62 -3.91 -5.47
N ALA A 56 -1.16 -2.76 -4.96
CA ALA A 56 -1.07 -2.53 -3.53
C ALA A 56 -2.47 -2.44 -2.90
N HIS A 57 -3.42 -1.74 -3.55
CA HIS A 57 -4.79 -1.66 -3.07
C HIS A 57 -5.49 -3.03 -3.08
N GLU A 58 -5.38 -3.79 -4.17
CA GLU A 58 -5.93 -5.15 -4.27
C GLU A 58 -5.39 -6.07 -3.16
N ARG A 59 -4.09 -5.97 -2.84
CA ARG A 59 -3.50 -6.74 -1.74
C ARG A 59 -4.06 -6.33 -0.39
N SER A 60 -4.26 -5.04 -0.15
CA SER A 60 -4.88 -4.53 1.07
C SER A 60 -6.28 -5.12 1.27
N VAL A 61 -7.13 -5.02 0.23
CA VAL A 61 -8.51 -5.53 0.26
C VAL A 61 -8.53 -7.04 0.50
N ARG A 62 -7.68 -7.81 -0.20
CA ARG A 62 -7.59 -9.26 -0.01
C ARG A 62 -7.25 -9.62 1.44
N LEU A 63 -6.28 -8.94 2.04
CA LEU A 63 -5.87 -9.20 3.43
C LEU A 63 -6.99 -8.91 4.43
N LEU A 64 -7.77 -7.85 4.23
CA LEU A 64 -8.93 -7.54 5.07
C LEU A 64 -10.04 -8.60 4.94
N LEU A 65 -10.29 -9.08 3.72
CA LEU A 65 -11.28 -10.14 3.47
C LEU A 65 -10.84 -11.49 4.09
N GLU A 66 -9.55 -11.83 3.99
CA GLU A 66 -8.97 -13.03 4.60
C GLU A 66 -9.00 -12.94 6.14
N GLY A 67 -8.63 -11.80 6.72
CA GLY A 67 -8.70 -11.55 8.16
C GLY A 67 -10.13 -11.65 8.70
N THR A 68 -11.10 -11.08 7.98
CA THR A 68 -12.52 -11.14 8.36
C THR A 68 -13.05 -12.58 8.37
N ARG A 69 -12.60 -13.44 7.46
CA ARG A 69 -13.01 -14.85 7.39
C ARG A 69 -12.34 -15.73 8.46
N ALA A 70 -11.18 -15.34 8.98
CA ALA A 70 -10.47 -16.09 10.01
C ALA A 70 -11.06 -15.92 11.42
N VAL A 71 -11.90 -14.89 11.62
CA VAL A 71 -12.52 -14.54 12.91
C VAL A 71 -13.98 -15.05 13.02
N ALA A 72 -14.57 -15.52 11.92
CA ALA A 72 -15.93 -16.04 11.84
C ALA A 72 -15.98 -17.57 12.04
#